data_AF-A0AAU1EKQ0-F1
#
_entry.id   AF-A0AAU1EKQ0-F1
#
_cell.length_a   1.000
_cell.length_b   1.000
_cell.length_c   1.000
_cell.angle_alpha   90.00
_cell.angle_beta   90.00
_cell.angle_gamma   90.00
#
_symmetry.space_group_name_H-M   'P 1'
#
loop_
_entity.id
_entity.type
_entity.pdbx_description
1 polymer ?
#
loop_
_entity_poly.entity_id
_entity_poly.type
_entity_poly.pdbx_seq_one_letter_code
_entity_poly.pdbx_strand_id
1 'polypeptide(L)' 'MVPVRGASRGRISLAALACYKPGQTSRLIYRPRVQSHLKGAHRGFTWKDYRDLVVRAHLQLGGPIVLIWDNGP' A
#
# COMPACT_ATOMS: atom_id res chain seq x y z
N MET A 1 -19.65 1.76 -7.36
CA MET A 1 -19.44 2.32 -6.00
C MET A 1 -19.74 1.23 -5.00
N VAL A 2 -18.75 0.79 -4.22
CA VAL A 2 -18.98 -0.16 -3.13
C VAL A 2 -19.26 0.66 -1.86
N PRO A 3 -20.42 0.50 -1.20
CA PRO A 3 -20.73 1.25 0.02
C PRO A 3 -19.86 0.73 1.18
N VAL A 4 -18.82 1.49 1.52
CA VAL A 4 -18.05 1.28 2.75
C VAL A 4 -18.68 2.08 3.88
N ARG A 5 -19.23 1.38 4.89
CA ARG A 5 -19.71 2.03 6.11
C ARG A 5 -18.50 2.48 6.93
N GLY A 6 -18.18 3.77 6.88
CA GLY A 6 -17.17 4.40 7.71
C GLY A 6 -17.66 4.55 9.15
N ALA A 7 -17.51 3.51 9.98
CA ALA A 7 -17.46 3.72 11.42
C ALA A 7 -16.18 4.50 11.72
N SER A 8 -16.27 5.64 12.39
CA SER A 8 -15.16 6.56 12.73
C SER A 8 -14.15 5.99 13.74
N ARG A 9 -13.89 4.67 13.72
CA ARG A 9 -12.86 4.01 14.52
C ARG A 9 -11.52 4.03 13.78
N GLY A 10 -10.91 5.22 13.72
CA GLY A 10 -9.51 5.40 13.33
C GLY A 10 -9.28 5.78 11.87
N ARG A 11 -8.18 6.50 11.64
CA ARG A 11 -7.70 6.82 10.30
C ARG A 11 -7.01 5.58 9.72
N ILE A 12 -7.33 5.23 8.48
CA ILE A 12 -6.62 4.18 7.75
C ILE A 12 -5.75 4.87 6.71
N SER A 13 -4.44 4.63 6.76
CA SER A 13 -3.52 5.03 5.70
C SER A 13 -3.31 3.85 4.76
N LEU A 14 -3.22 4.11 3.46
CA LEU A 14 -3.02 3.09 2.42
C LEU A 14 -1.74 3.39 1.65
N ALA A 15 -0.89 2.38 1.46
CA ALA A 15 0.16 2.40 0.46
C ALA A 15 -0.19 1.35 -0.60
N ALA A 16 -0.14 1.72 -1.87
CA ALA A 16 -0.54 0.86 -2.97
C ALA A 16 0.41 0.98 -4.16
N LEU A 17 0.55 -0.12 -4.91
CA LEU A 17 1.29 -0.20 -6.16
C LEU A 17 0.32 -0.65 -7.26
N ALA A 18 0.19 0.20 -8.27
CA ALA A 18 -0.48 -0.17 -9.52
C ALA A 18 0.56 -0.88 -10.41
N CYS A 19 0.33 -2.16 -10.68
CA CYS A 19 1.27 -3.00 -11.39
C CYS A 19 0.76 -3.32 -12.79
N TYR A 20 1.56 -3.00 -13.81
CA TYR A 20 1.23 -3.19 -15.21
C TYR A 20 2.24 -4.13 -15.86
N LYS A 21 1.73 -5.10 -16.61
CA LYS A 21 2.55 -5.97 -17.47
C LYS A 21 1.78 -6.21 -18.77
N PRO A 22 2.38 -5.94 -19.95
CA PRO A 22 1.73 -6.21 -21.23
C PRO A 22 1.24 -7.66 -21.30
N GLY A 23 0.01 -7.86 -21.78
CA GLY A 23 -0.61 -9.19 -21.86
C GLY A 23 -1.12 -9.75 -20.53
N GLN A 24 -1.10 -8.98 -19.43
CA GLN A 24 -1.69 -9.37 -18.15
C GLN A 24 -2.64 -8.31 -17.62
N THR A 25 -3.65 -8.74 -16.87
CA THR A 25 -4.54 -7.83 -16.14
C THR A 25 -3.74 -7.00 -15.15
N SER A 26 -4.04 -5.70 -15.09
CA SER A 26 -3.46 -4.80 -14.09
C SER A 26 -3.81 -5.29 -12.69
N ARG A 27 -2.86 -5.18 -11.77
CA ARG A 27 -3.01 -5.63 -10.39
C ARG A 27 -2.74 -4.48 -9.44
N LEU A 28 -3.63 -4.29 -8.47
CA LEU A 28 -3.45 -3.33 -7.40
C LEU A 28 -3.02 -4.07 -6.14
N ILE A 29 -1.76 -3.88 -5.75
CA ILE A 29 -1.20 -4.50 -4.55
C ILE A 29 -1.11 -3.41 -3.50
N TYR A 30 -1.83 -3.57 -2.39
CA TYR A 30 -1.93 -2.54 -1.36
C TYR A 30 -1.73 -3.10 0.04
N ARG A 31 -1.30 -2.22 0.95
CA ARG A 31 -1.20 -2.51 2.38
C ARG A 31 -1.97 -1.45 3.15
N PRO A 32 -3.08 -1.80 3.80
CA PRO A 32 -3.77 -0.89 4.70
C PRO A 32 -3.03 -0.85 6.05
N ARG A 33 -2.94 0.34 6.65
CA ARG A 33 -2.46 0.54 8.01
C ARG A 33 -3.52 1.29 8.80
N VAL A 34 -4.05 0.65 9.83
CA VAL A 34 -4.93 1.32 10.80
C VAL A 34 -4.06 2.15 11.73
N GLN A 35 -4.31 3.45 11.78
CA GLN A 35 -3.61 4.35 12.69
C GLN A 35 -4.07 4.07 14.12
N SER A 36 -3.12 3.69 14.98
CA SER A 36 -3.41 3.50 16.40
C SER A 36 -3.66 4.86 17.06
N HIS A 37 -4.66 4.91 17.94
CA HIS A 37 -4.98 6.08 18.77
C HIS A 37 -4.03 6.24 19.97
N LEU A 38 -3.07 5.32 20.16
CA LEU A 38 -2.10 5.40 21.24
C LEU A 38 -1.19 6.62 21.07
N LYS A 39 -1.00 7.37 22.16
CA LYS A 39 -0.10 8.53 22.20
C LYS A 39 1.33 8.04 21.91
N GLY A 40 1.92 8.49 20.80
CA GLY A 40 3.23 8.04 20.31
C GLY A 40 3.19 7.01 19.18
N ALA A 41 2.02 6.56 18.74
CA ALA A 41 1.91 5.72 17.56
C ALA A 41 2.39 6.45 16.31
N HIS A 42 3.21 5.77 15.49
CA HIS A 42 3.69 6.31 14.23
C HIS A 42 2.52 6.74 13.34
N ARG A 43 2.53 8.03 12.97
CA ARG A 43 1.53 8.64 12.11
C ARG A 43 1.93 8.49 10.64
N GLY A 44 1.96 7.27 10.12
CA GLY A 44 2.24 7.05 8.70
C GLY A 44 2.84 5.69 8.36
N PHE A 45 3.26 5.56 7.10
CA PHE A 45 4.04 4.42 6.63
C PHE A 45 5.49 4.60 7.03
N THR A 46 6.09 3.54 7.58
CA THR A 46 7.53 3.49 7.82
C THR A 46 8.22 2.95 6.57
N TRP A 47 9.54 3.16 6.45
CA TRP A 47 10.35 2.51 5.42
C TRP A 47 10.11 0.98 5.34
N LYS A 48 9.94 0.31 6.48
CA LYS A 48 9.66 -1.12 6.54
C LYS A 48 8.33 -1.47 5.86
N ASP A 49 7.31 -0.63 6.02
CA ASP A 49 6.01 -0.86 5.39
C ASP A 49 6.10 -0.74 3.86
N TYR A 50 6.88 0.22 3.34
CA TYR A 50 7.18 0.34 1.91
C TYR A 50 7.98 -0.84 1.39
N ARG A 51 9.05 -1.24 2.09
CA ARG A 51 9.84 -2.44 1.75
C ARG A 51 8.96 -3.68 1.65
N ASP A 52 8.13 -3.93 2.66
CA ASP A 52 7.25 -5.10 2.66
C ASP A 52 6.23 -5.06 1.51
N LEU A 53 5.75 -3.87 1.13
CA LEU A 53 4.84 -3.69 0.00
C LEU A 53 5.54 -4.08 -1.31
N VAL A 54 6.77 -3.61 -1.52
CA VAL A 54 7.57 -3.94 -2.70
C VAL A 54 7.91 -5.43 -2.75
N VAL A 55 8.29 -6.03 -1.62
CA VAL A 55 8.56 -7.48 -1.53
C VAL A 55 7.31 -8.28 -1.89
N ARG A 56 6.15 -7.92 -1.34
CA ARG A 56 4.89 -8.59 -1.69
C ARG A 56 4.53 -8.43 -3.16
N ALA A 57 4.76 -7.24 -3.73
CA ALA A 57 4.55 -7.02 -5.15
C ALA A 57 5.47 -7.92 -6.00
N HIS A 58 6.76 -7.98 -5.67
CA HIS A 58 7.71 -8.84 -6.37
C HIS A 58 7.29 -10.33 -6.32
N LEU A 59 6.90 -10.82 -5.15
CA LEU A 59 6.44 -12.21 -4.98
C LEU A 59 5.16 -12.51 -5.76
N GLN A 60 4.19 -11.59 -5.80
CA GLN A 60 2.93 -11.78 -6.54
C GLN A 60 3.09 -11.61 -8.06
N LEU A 61 4.06 -10.81 -8.50
CA LEU A 61 4.33 -10.57 -9.92
C LEU A 61 5.28 -11.61 -10.53
N GLY A 62 6.08 -12.30 -9.70
CA GLY A 62 6.91 -13.44 -10.11
C GLY A 62 8.01 -13.07 -11.10
N GLY A 63 8.55 -11.85 -11.01
CA GLY A 63 9.56 -11.37 -11.95
C GLY A 63 10.17 -10.02 -11.56
N PRO A 64 11.17 -9.54 -12.32
CA PRO A 64 11.77 -8.23 -12.06
C PRO A 64 10.71 -7.13 -12.18
N ILE A 65 10.74 -6.19 -11.24
CA ILE A 65 9.82 -5.06 -11.17
C ILE A 65 10.61 -3.76 -11.26
N VAL A 66 10.10 -2.82 -12.05
CA VAL A 66 10.60 -1.44 -12.05
C VAL A 66 9.62 -0.63 -11.21
N LEU A 67 10.13 -0.04 -10.12
CA LEU A 67 9.34 0.81 -9.25
C LEU A 67 9.45 2.27 -9.71
N ILE A 68 8.31 2.92 -9.90
CA ILE A 68 8.22 4.37 -10.11
C ILE A 68 7.47 4.94 -8.92
N TRP A 69 8.11 5.88 -8.24
CA TRP A 69 7.56 6.60 -7.11
C TRP A 69 7.47 8.09 -7.50
N ASP A 70 6.39 8.77 -7.13
CA ASP A 70 6.26 10.22 -7.23
C ASP A 70 6.90 10.89 -6.01
N ASN A 71 8.04 11.56 -6.15
CA ASN A 71 8.73 12.18 -5.00
C ASN A 71 7.75 13.05 -4.20
N GLY A 72 7.29 12.53 -3.07
CA GLY A 72 6.46 13.22 -2.10
C GLY A 72 7.36 13.91 -1.07
N PRO A 73 6.89 14.96 -0.41
CA PRO A 73 7.64 15.68 0.61
C PRO A 73 8.04 14.80 1.80
#